data_AF-A0A0T6B3Q9-F1
#
_entry.id   AF-A0A0T6B3Q9-F1
#
_cell.length_a   1.000
_cell.length_b   1.000
_cell.length_c   1.000
_cell.angle_alpha   90.00
_cell.angle_beta   90.00
_cell.angle_gamma   90.00
#
_symmetry.space_group_name_H-M   'P 1'
#
loop_
_entity.id
_entity.type
_entity.pdbx_description
1 polymer ?
#
loop_
_entity_poly.entity_id
_entity_poly.type
_entity_poly.pdbx_seq_one_letter_code
_entity_poly.pdbx_strand_id
1 'polypeptide(L)'
;MDFELDNDNFLEEDYYAALNVPKNATKEEINNSYRRLSRFYHPDKHVDPKQKEKAEIIFNKVKNAYEILSDPHRRAIYDSLGVKGLETEGWEIVQRTRTPAEIRAEYEQLAEERAERKKQQQTNPHGAITVNINATDLFNPYDDLGLDDLDIISNDSLLPNIEVSGMTFNQSVEFPLTQKDTCTLSGQLHTQNGTGTGGLNLSWRHIYSHKSWGEVEVVAGNGPALSLKAFRTLNKRFFWNGGTILQFTPQGIRPGIMSTLAMQIDKHSVGYLTYHGGIRSMVSTSVIRDTESAQYNFSIQVGLPHSYISISYTKKLINQELKLRLAVKGGTFGGIFEYGVEKRVSKHSNLSAAVAIGMPTGVKLKIRLTRANQVYSFPIHLCEEILPAPIFYATVVPVVVYIIVKKGFVEPFLKEQHAKEVEKQKQTNKAKLLQKKKEAQAAVELMNATYTRIVEEEEAKKGLIIVKALYGRIISTPGDTHVDENTEEVIEVTIPLQCLVKDSKLVLHELSKSQLPGFFDPAVGEEKSLYISYSYRQQLHEVTIRDLEALRIPKNSHKCVSPT
;
A
#
# COMPACT_ATOMS: atom_id res chain seq x y z
N MET A 1 -0.85 -0.04 17.87
CA MET A 1 -1.85 -0.89 18.53
C MET A 1 -1.83 -2.16 17.73
N ASP A 2 -1.22 -3.17 18.34
CA ASP A 2 -0.91 -4.46 17.75
C ASP A 2 -2.16 -5.07 17.12
N PHE A 3 -2.09 -5.35 15.83
CA PHE A 3 -2.99 -6.32 15.20
C PHE A 3 -2.15 -7.14 14.23
N GLU A 4 -1.98 -8.39 14.63
CA GLU A 4 -1.34 -9.47 13.91
C GLU A 4 -2.05 -9.65 12.57
N LEU A 5 -1.35 -9.40 11.46
CA LEU A 5 -1.76 -9.88 10.15
C LEU A 5 -1.58 -11.40 10.17
N ASP A 6 -2.69 -12.10 10.39
CA ASP A 6 -2.86 -13.55 10.21
C ASP A 6 -2.70 -13.88 8.71
N ASN A 7 -1.48 -13.73 8.20
CA ASN A 7 -1.05 -14.12 6.86
C ASN A 7 -0.87 -15.66 6.75
N ASP A 8 -1.76 -16.38 7.42
CA ASP A 8 -1.63 -17.79 7.75
C ASP A 8 -2.29 -18.74 6.76
N ASN A 9 -2.87 -18.22 5.68
CA ASN A 9 -3.79 -19.01 4.86
C ASN A 9 -3.20 -19.67 3.61
N PHE A 10 -1.89 -19.94 3.57
CA PHE A 10 -1.37 -21.06 2.77
C PHE A 10 -1.66 -22.43 3.41
N LEU A 11 -2.19 -22.44 4.63
CA LEU A 11 -2.54 -23.62 5.41
C LEU A 11 -4.05 -23.80 5.61
N GLU A 12 -4.89 -23.01 4.92
CA GLU A 12 -6.34 -23.15 4.96
C GLU A 12 -6.75 -24.51 4.36
N GLU A 13 -7.66 -25.23 5.02
CA GLU A 13 -8.05 -26.58 4.61
C GLU A 13 -8.81 -26.55 3.28
N ASP A 14 -8.19 -27.07 2.22
CA ASP A 14 -8.88 -27.33 0.97
C ASP A 14 -9.71 -28.61 1.08
N TYR A 15 -11.03 -28.47 1.11
CA TYR A 15 -11.98 -29.57 1.25
C TYR A 15 -12.00 -30.47 0.01
N TYR A 16 -11.69 -29.93 -1.18
CA TYR A 16 -11.57 -30.75 -2.39
C TYR A 16 -10.30 -31.60 -2.33
N ALA A 17 -9.19 -31.03 -1.84
CA ALA A 17 -7.95 -31.77 -1.62
C ALA A 17 -8.09 -32.82 -0.50
N ALA A 18 -8.77 -32.48 0.60
CA ALA A 18 -9.06 -33.41 1.70
C ALA A 18 -9.85 -34.64 1.26
N LEU A 19 -10.76 -34.46 0.28
CA LEU A 19 -11.51 -35.54 -0.36
C LEU A 19 -10.83 -36.10 -1.62
N ASN A 20 -9.68 -35.59 -2.04
CA ASN A 20 -8.99 -35.93 -3.29
C ASN A 20 -9.94 -35.98 -4.51
N VAL A 21 -10.70 -34.92 -4.73
CA VAL A 21 -11.63 -34.76 -5.88
C VAL A 21 -11.37 -33.44 -6.60
N PRO A 22 -11.66 -33.33 -7.90
CA PRO A 22 -11.49 -32.06 -8.61
C PRO A 22 -12.57 -31.04 -8.21
N LYS A 23 -12.31 -29.74 -8.40
CA LYS A 23 -13.27 -28.67 -8.05
C LYS A 23 -14.61 -28.77 -8.82
N ASN A 24 -14.58 -29.32 -10.03
CA ASN A 24 -15.77 -29.60 -10.84
C ASN A 24 -16.45 -30.94 -10.52
N ALA A 25 -16.06 -31.62 -9.43
CA ALA A 25 -16.60 -32.93 -9.07
C ALA A 25 -18.11 -32.91 -8.91
N THR A 26 -18.74 -33.94 -9.45
CA THR A 26 -20.17 -34.20 -9.28
C THR A 26 -20.48 -34.63 -7.85
N LYS A 27 -21.73 -34.49 -7.43
CA LYS A 27 -22.17 -34.91 -6.08
C LYS A 27 -21.93 -36.40 -5.84
N GLU A 28 -22.03 -37.22 -6.88
CA GLU A 28 -21.77 -38.66 -6.81
C GLU A 28 -20.29 -38.97 -6.55
N GLU A 29 -19.37 -38.25 -7.20
CA GLU A 29 -17.92 -38.39 -6.97
C GLU A 29 -17.51 -37.98 -5.55
N ILE A 30 -18.09 -36.89 -5.04
CA ILE A 30 -17.89 -36.42 -3.66
C ILE A 30 -18.38 -37.49 -2.66
N ASN A 31 -19.58 -38.05 -2.86
CA ASN A 31 -20.14 -39.11 -2.02
C ASN A 31 -19.26 -40.37 -2.03
N ASN A 32 -18.78 -40.77 -3.22
CA ASN A 32 -17.96 -41.97 -3.37
C ASN A 32 -16.59 -41.82 -2.70
N SER A 33 -15.96 -40.64 -2.83
CA SER A 33 -14.67 -40.38 -2.18
C SER A 33 -14.81 -40.32 -0.66
N TYR A 34 -15.83 -39.64 -0.15
CA TYR A 34 -16.13 -39.60 1.29
C TYR A 34 -16.31 -41.01 1.88
N ARG A 35 -17.17 -41.85 1.26
CA ARG A 35 -17.38 -43.25 1.72
C ARG A 35 -16.08 -44.06 1.77
N ARG A 36 -15.16 -43.82 0.84
CA ARG A 36 -13.85 -44.48 0.80
C ARG A 36 -12.97 -43.99 1.95
N LEU A 37 -12.76 -42.69 2.08
CA LEU A 37 -11.90 -42.09 3.10
C LEU A 37 -12.44 -42.34 4.52
N SER A 38 -13.76 -42.24 4.73
CA SER A 38 -14.42 -42.59 5.99
C SER A 38 -14.17 -44.04 6.41
N ARG A 39 -14.13 -44.99 5.46
CA ARG A 39 -13.82 -46.40 5.77
C ARG A 39 -12.37 -46.62 6.16
N PHE A 40 -11.46 -45.73 5.78
CA PHE A 40 -10.04 -45.82 6.15
C PHE A 40 -9.78 -45.17 7.51
N TYR A 41 -10.37 -44.00 7.77
CA TYR A 41 -10.15 -43.25 9.01
C TYR A 41 -11.21 -43.50 10.10
N HIS A 42 -12.10 -44.49 9.96
CA HIS A 42 -13.12 -44.74 10.98
C HIS A 42 -12.50 -45.17 12.33
N PRO A 43 -12.88 -44.57 13.47
CA PRO A 43 -12.28 -44.86 14.76
C PRO A 43 -12.45 -46.33 15.20
N ASP A 44 -13.54 -47.00 14.81
CA ASP A 44 -13.78 -48.42 15.18
C ASP A 44 -12.86 -49.43 14.48
N LYS A 45 -12.12 -49.03 13.45
CA LYS A 45 -11.16 -49.93 12.78
C LYS A 45 -9.77 -49.94 13.41
N HIS A 46 -9.51 -49.02 14.32
CA HIS A 46 -8.23 -48.84 14.96
C HIS A 46 -8.32 -49.33 16.41
N VAL A 47 -7.57 -50.38 16.75
CA VAL A 47 -7.63 -51.06 18.05
C VAL A 47 -6.83 -50.30 19.12
N ASP A 48 -5.77 -49.60 18.71
CA ASP A 48 -4.93 -48.83 19.62
C ASP A 48 -5.57 -47.49 20.00
N PRO A 49 -5.60 -47.12 21.29
CA PRO A 49 -6.25 -45.89 21.75
C PRO A 49 -5.65 -44.61 21.15
N LYS A 50 -4.32 -44.58 20.93
CA LYS A 50 -3.63 -43.45 20.29
C LYS A 50 -3.92 -43.34 18.78
N GLN A 51 -4.10 -44.47 18.10
CA GLN A 51 -4.46 -44.48 16.67
C GLN A 51 -5.92 -44.10 16.50
N LYS A 52 -6.78 -44.52 17.42
CA LYS A 52 -8.20 -44.17 17.43
C LYS A 52 -8.42 -42.66 17.51
N GLU A 53 -7.71 -41.97 18.38
CA GLU A 53 -7.77 -40.51 18.53
C GLU A 53 -7.30 -39.77 17.26
N LYS A 54 -6.17 -40.18 16.67
CA LYS A 54 -5.67 -39.61 15.40
C LYS A 54 -6.64 -39.87 14.23
N ALA A 55 -7.25 -41.06 14.19
CA ALA A 55 -8.21 -41.43 13.16
C ALA A 55 -9.48 -40.59 13.28
N GLU A 56 -9.95 -40.32 14.50
CA GLU A 56 -11.08 -39.44 14.77
C GLU A 56 -10.88 -38.02 14.25
N ILE A 57 -9.69 -37.43 14.43
CA ILE A 57 -9.36 -36.08 13.92
C ILE A 57 -9.47 -36.03 12.38
N ILE A 58 -8.85 -37.00 11.69
CA ILE A 58 -8.86 -37.05 10.21
C ILE A 58 -10.26 -37.38 9.70
N PHE A 59 -10.98 -38.28 10.38
CA PHE A 59 -12.36 -38.62 10.06
C PHE A 59 -13.27 -37.40 10.15
N ASN A 60 -13.14 -36.61 11.21
CA ASN A 60 -13.88 -35.36 11.39
C ASN A 60 -13.55 -34.34 10.30
N LYS A 61 -12.29 -34.25 9.88
CA LYS A 61 -11.87 -33.38 8.76
C LYS A 61 -12.49 -33.81 7.42
N VAL A 62 -12.44 -35.11 7.10
CA VAL A 62 -13.06 -35.69 5.90
C VAL A 62 -14.59 -35.54 5.93
N LYS A 63 -15.20 -35.67 7.11
CA LYS A 63 -16.63 -35.46 7.34
C LYS A 63 -17.03 -34.00 7.15
N ASN A 64 -16.28 -33.06 7.70
CA ASN A 64 -16.54 -31.63 7.55
C ASN A 64 -16.44 -31.21 6.07
N ALA A 65 -15.38 -31.66 5.37
CA ALA A 65 -15.23 -31.46 3.93
C ALA A 65 -16.44 -31.97 3.14
N TYR A 66 -16.95 -33.16 3.49
CA TYR A 66 -18.14 -33.72 2.87
C TYR A 66 -19.43 -32.91 3.17
N GLU A 67 -19.65 -32.50 4.41
CA GLU A 67 -20.82 -31.72 4.80
C GLU A 67 -20.91 -30.39 4.05
N ILE A 68 -19.76 -29.74 3.82
CA ILE A 68 -19.68 -28.46 3.12
C ILE A 68 -19.82 -28.64 1.61
N LEU A 69 -19.14 -29.63 1.02
CA LEU A 69 -19.16 -29.85 -0.43
C LEU A 69 -20.41 -30.57 -0.94
N SER A 70 -21.15 -31.28 -0.08
CA SER A 70 -22.40 -31.98 -0.45
C SER A 70 -23.63 -31.06 -0.52
N ASP A 71 -23.60 -29.92 0.18
CA ASP A 71 -24.63 -28.88 0.15
C ASP A 71 -24.32 -27.85 -0.95
N PRO A 72 -25.17 -27.67 -1.98
CA PRO A 72 -24.96 -26.69 -3.05
C PRO A 72 -24.76 -25.25 -2.55
N HIS A 73 -25.42 -24.85 -1.46
CA HIS A 73 -25.33 -23.49 -0.94
C HIS A 73 -24.01 -23.26 -0.19
N ARG A 74 -23.65 -24.17 0.72
CA ARG A 74 -22.37 -24.10 1.44
C ARG A 74 -21.18 -24.29 0.50
N ARG A 75 -21.31 -25.15 -0.52
CA ARG A 75 -20.31 -25.29 -1.59
C ARG A 75 -20.12 -23.99 -2.36
N ALA A 76 -21.20 -23.27 -2.71
CA ALA A 76 -21.08 -21.98 -3.39
C ALA A 76 -20.39 -20.91 -2.53
N ILE A 77 -20.66 -20.88 -1.22
CA ILE A 77 -19.99 -20.00 -0.25
C ILE A 77 -18.51 -20.37 -0.13
N TYR A 78 -18.21 -21.66 -0.02
CA TYR A 78 -16.85 -22.18 0.08
C TYR A 78 -16.03 -21.90 -1.19
N ASP A 79 -16.61 -22.14 -2.37
CA ASP A 79 -15.99 -21.89 -3.67
C ASP A 79 -15.68 -20.40 -3.90
N SER A 80 -16.39 -19.49 -3.20
CA SER A 80 -16.23 -18.04 -3.33
C SER A 80 -15.35 -17.41 -2.26
N LEU A 81 -15.38 -17.90 -1.00
CA LEU A 81 -14.77 -17.22 0.15
C LEU A 81 -13.86 -18.12 1.01
N GLY A 82 -13.79 -19.43 0.73
CA GLY A 82 -13.04 -20.42 1.52
C GLY A 82 -13.69 -20.72 2.87
N VAL A 83 -12.93 -21.32 3.80
CA VAL A 83 -13.42 -21.77 5.12
C VAL A 83 -14.03 -20.61 5.94
N LYS A 84 -13.39 -19.44 5.93
CA LYS A 84 -13.85 -18.22 6.61
C LYS A 84 -15.25 -17.74 6.18
N GLY A 85 -15.65 -18.02 4.94
CA GLY A 85 -16.99 -17.66 4.44
C GLY A 85 -18.13 -18.48 5.08
N LEU A 86 -17.82 -19.65 5.62
CA LEU A 86 -18.80 -20.56 6.22
C LEU A 86 -19.10 -20.24 7.69
N GLU A 87 -18.25 -19.44 8.34
CA GLU A 87 -18.38 -19.07 9.76
C GLU A 87 -19.18 -17.77 9.97
N THR A 88 -19.47 -17.02 8.91
CA THR A 88 -20.17 -15.73 9.00
C THR A 88 -21.63 -15.87 8.57
N GLU A 89 -22.57 -15.88 9.52
CA GLU A 89 -24.01 -15.91 9.22
C GLU A 89 -24.49 -14.55 8.63
N GLY A 90 -25.09 -14.56 7.43
CA GLY A 90 -25.96 -13.46 6.95
C GLY A 90 -25.53 -12.63 5.71
N TRP A 91 -24.81 -13.16 4.72
CA TRP A 91 -24.50 -12.41 3.48
C TRP A 91 -25.19 -12.95 2.22
N GLU A 92 -25.88 -12.06 1.49
CA GLU A 92 -26.31 -12.23 0.10
C GLU A 92 -25.16 -11.81 -0.84
N ILE A 93 -24.81 -12.67 -1.79
CA ILE A 93 -23.61 -12.56 -2.63
C ILE A 93 -23.74 -11.41 -3.64
N VAL A 94 -22.84 -10.42 -3.57
CA VAL A 94 -22.61 -9.44 -4.65
C VAL A 94 -21.81 -10.11 -5.78
N GLN A 95 -22.26 -9.91 -7.02
CA GLN A 95 -21.83 -10.65 -8.20
C GLN A 95 -20.33 -10.59 -8.54
N ARG A 96 -19.80 -11.80 -8.79
CA ARG A 96 -18.72 -12.25 -9.71
C ARG A 96 -17.92 -11.16 -10.44
N THR A 97 -16.65 -10.99 -10.06
CA THR A 97 -15.53 -10.72 -11.01
C THR A 97 -14.12 -10.82 -10.42
N ARG A 98 -13.92 -11.11 -9.12
CA ARG A 98 -12.59 -11.14 -8.49
C ARG A 98 -12.27 -12.46 -7.80
N THR A 99 -10.99 -12.80 -7.70
CA THR A 99 -10.54 -14.07 -7.10
C THR A 99 -10.69 -14.03 -5.56
N PRO A 100 -10.94 -15.18 -4.88
CA PRO A 100 -11.17 -15.21 -3.43
C PRO A 100 -10.03 -14.65 -2.56
N ALA A 101 -8.78 -14.79 -3.02
CA ALA A 101 -7.60 -14.25 -2.35
C ALA A 101 -7.52 -12.72 -2.44
N GLU A 102 -7.88 -12.17 -3.61
CA GLU A 102 -7.97 -10.72 -3.81
C GLU A 102 -9.10 -10.10 -2.97
N ILE A 103 -10.25 -10.78 -2.85
CA ILE A 103 -11.38 -10.33 -2.04
C ILE A 103 -11.02 -10.28 -0.55
N ARG A 104 -10.28 -11.28 -0.05
CA ARG A 104 -9.86 -11.35 1.36
C ARG A 104 -8.78 -10.31 1.69
N ALA A 105 -7.81 -10.13 0.80
CA ALA A 105 -6.81 -9.07 0.93
C ALA A 105 -7.46 -7.68 0.86
N GLU A 106 -8.46 -7.51 -0.02
CA GLU A 106 -9.24 -6.27 -0.11
C GLU A 106 -10.07 -6.05 1.16
N TYR A 107 -10.62 -7.10 1.78
CA TYR A 107 -11.34 -7.01 3.06
C TYR A 107 -10.45 -6.52 4.21
N GLU A 108 -9.28 -7.13 4.39
CA GLU A 108 -8.34 -6.76 5.45
C GLU A 108 -7.78 -5.35 5.23
N GLN A 109 -7.45 -5.00 3.98
CA GLN A 109 -7.08 -3.64 3.61
C GLN A 109 -8.21 -2.64 3.90
N LEU A 110 -9.46 -2.96 3.57
CA LEU A 110 -10.61 -2.09 3.86
C LEU A 110 -10.88 -1.96 5.36
N ALA A 111 -10.63 -3.00 6.16
CA ALA A 111 -10.82 -2.99 7.61
C ALA A 111 -9.78 -2.13 8.32
N GLU A 112 -8.49 -2.31 7.98
CA GLU A 112 -7.39 -1.45 8.47
C GLU A 112 -7.61 0.00 8.02
N GLU A 113 -7.95 0.21 6.75
CA GLU A 113 -8.22 1.55 6.22
C GLU A 113 -9.40 2.21 6.95
N ARG A 114 -10.45 1.45 7.29
CA ARG A 114 -11.56 1.97 8.12
C ARG A 114 -11.12 2.31 9.54
N ALA A 115 -10.28 1.47 10.16
CA ALA A 115 -9.77 1.71 11.51
C ALA A 115 -8.84 2.95 11.56
N GLU A 116 -7.97 3.10 10.57
CA GLU A 116 -7.14 4.29 10.39
C GLU A 116 -7.99 5.53 10.08
N ARG A 117 -8.94 5.44 9.16
CA ARG A 117 -9.90 6.53 8.87
C ARG A 117 -10.66 6.94 10.14
N LYS A 118 -11.08 5.98 10.97
CA LYS A 118 -11.78 6.26 12.23
C LYS A 118 -10.89 6.99 13.24
N LYS A 119 -9.59 6.67 13.30
CA LYS A 119 -8.61 7.42 14.12
C LYS A 119 -8.32 8.81 13.55
N GLN A 120 -8.18 8.95 12.24
CA GLN A 120 -7.99 10.24 11.55
C GLN A 120 -9.22 11.15 11.64
N GLN A 121 -10.43 10.58 11.73
CA GLN A 121 -11.67 11.34 11.91
C GLN A 121 -11.78 12.00 13.30
N GLN A 122 -11.12 11.46 14.33
CA GLN A 122 -11.22 11.99 15.69
C GLN A 122 -10.38 13.26 15.88
N THR A 123 -9.24 13.35 15.19
CA THR A 123 -8.40 14.54 15.12
C THR A 123 -7.75 14.58 13.75
N ASN A 124 -7.99 15.63 12.97
CA ASN A 124 -7.41 15.82 11.65
C ASN A 124 -6.32 16.91 11.69
N PRO A 125 -5.14 16.64 12.28
CA PRO A 125 -4.11 17.64 12.42
C PRO A 125 -3.52 17.98 11.05
N HIS A 126 -3.40 19.26 10.76
CA HIS A 126 -2.67 19.77 9.61
C HIS A 126 -1.49 20.59 10.08
N GLY A 127 -0.34 20.39 9.45
CA GLY A 127 0.89 21.11 9.79
C GLY A 127 1.57 21.63 8.54
N ALA A 128 2.08 22.85 8.57
CA ALA A 128 2.96 23.37 7.54
C ALA A 128 4.18 24.04 8.19
N ILE A 129 5.37 23.54 7.87
CA ILE A 129 6.64 24.08 8.33
C ILE A 129 7.38 24.64 7.13
N THR A 130 7.75 25.92 7.18
CA THR A 130 8.57 26.58 6.18
C THR A 130 9.86 27.06 6.80
N VAL A 131 11.01 26.69 6.23
CA VAL A 131 12.32 27.17 6.65
C VAL A 131 12.94 27.92 5.47
N ASN A 132 13.01 29.24 5.58
CA ASN A 132 13.64 30.08 4.57
C ASN A 132 15.15 30.03 4.78
N ILE A 133 15.87 29.66 3.72
CA ILE A 133 17.33 29.53 3.73
C ILE A 133 17.88 30.61 2.81
N ASN A 134 18.80 31.42 3.31
CA ASN A 134 19.56 32.36 2.52
C ASN A 134 20.92 31.74 2.19
N ALA A 135 21.22 31.62 0.90
CA ALA A 135 22.44 31.04 0.37
C ALA A 135 22.99 31.92 -0.77
N THR A 136 22.73 33.23 -0.71
CA THR A 136 23.22 34.24 -1.66
C THR A 136 24.74 34.28 -1.72
N ASP A 137 25.41 34.08 -0.58
CA ASP A 137 26.87 34.13 -0.45
C ASP A 137 27.57 33.07 -1.33
N LEU A 138 26.89 31.98 -1.69
CA LEU A 138 27.45 30.96 -2.59
C LEU A 138 27.66 31.47 -4.02
N PHE A 139 26.97 32.52 -4.43
CA PHE A 139 26.93 33.01 -5.81
C PHE A 139 27.17 34.51 -5.91
N ASN A 140 27.69 35.14 -4.86
CA ASN A 140 27.93 36.56 -4.84
C ASN A 140 29.21 36.90 -5.63
N PRO A 141 29.13 37.69 -6.72
CA PRO A 141 30.30 37.99 -7.56
C PRO A 141 31.30 38.96 -6.90
N TYR A 142 30.98 39.55 -5.75
CA TYR A 142 31.79 40.59 -5.10
C TYR A 142 33.01 40.09 -4.30
N ASP A 143 33.18 38.78 -4.11
CA ASP A 143 34.36 38.22 -3.44
C ASP A 143 35.61 38.11 -4.35
N ASP A 144 35.49 38.46 -5.64
CA ASP A 144 36.60 38.41 -6.60
C ASP A 144 37.34 39.76 -6.76
N LEU A 145 37.06 40.75 -5.90
CA LEU A 145 37.73 42.04 -5.90
C LEU A 145 38.69 42.19 -4.72
N GLY A 146 39.99 41.95 -5.00
CA GLY A 146 41.08 42.72 -4.38
C GLY A 146 41.95 41.98 -3.37
N LEU A 147 42.92 41.23 -3.88
CA LEU A 147 44.22 40.98 -3.22
C LEU A 147 45.02 42.29 -3.08
N ASP A 148 44.49 43.33 -2.43
CA ASP A 148 45.23 44.59 -2.21
C ASP A 148 45.14 45.15 -0.78
N ASP A 149 44.33 44.60 0.12
CA ASP A 149 44.37 44.99 1.55
C ASP A 149 44.87 43.82 2.42
N LEU A 150 46.18 43.55 2.32
CA LEU A 150 46.93 42.99 3.43
C LEU A 150 46.93 44.04 4.55
N ASP A 151 45.99 43.96 5.48
CA ASP A 151 46.17 44.23 6.91
C ASP A 151 44.81 44.32 7.61
N ILE A 152 44.32 43.17 8.11
CA ILE A 152 43.83 42.97 9.48
C ILE A 152 43.29 41.53 9.53
N ILE A 153 44.01 40.71 10.29
CA ILE A 153 43.62 39.36 10.67
C ILE A 153 42.35 39.47 11.52
N SER A 154 41.19 39.16 10.94
CA SER A 154 40.06 38.60 11.67
C SER A 154 39.57 37.35 10.93
N ASN A 155 39.72 36.22 11.62
CA ASN A 155 39.38 34.84 11.26
C ASN A 155 37.88 34.59 10.98
N ASP A 156 37.18 35.46 10.26
CA ASP A 156 35.79 35.21 9.88
C ASP A 156 35.71 34.53 8.50
N SER A 157 35.85 33.20 8.54
CA SER A 157 35.29 32.22 7.61
C SER A 157 35.50 32.47 6.10
N LEU A 158 36.55 31.87 5.54
CA LEU A 158 36.75 31.66 4.08
C LEU A 158 35.67 30.79 3.40
N LEU A 159 34.63 30.38 4.14
CA LEU A 159 33.56 29.53 3.66
C LEU A 159 32.28 30.36 3.54
N PRO A 160 31.53 30.22 2.43
CA PRO A 160 30.27 30.93 2.24
C PRO A 160 29.27 30.57 3.35
N ASN A 161 28.62 31.59 3.90
CA ASN A 161 27.66 31.42 4.99
C ASN A 161 26.28 31.06 4.41
N ILE A 162 25.68 29.98 4.93
CA ILE A 162 24.29 29.62 4.67
C ILE A 162 23.52 29.85 5.96
N GLU A 163 22.61 30.81 5.94
CA GLU A 163 21.83 31.19 7.12
C GLU A 163 20.35 30.82 6.96
N VAL A 164 19.67 30.62 8.08
CA VAL A 164 18.22 30.51 8.11
C VAL A 164 17.64 31.91 8.29
N SER A 165 17.14 32.50 7.21
CA SER A 165 16.58 33.86 7.22
C SER A 165 15.24 33.96 7.97
N GLY A 166 14.51 32.85 8.08
CA GLY A 166 13.31 32.80 8.92
C GLY A 166 12.58 31.46 8.89
N MET A 167 11.73 31.23 9.88
CA MET A 167 10.92 30.02 9.98
C MET A 167 9.44 30.37 10.15
N THR A 168 8.56 29.59 9.51
CA THR A 168 7.11 29.70 9.69
C THR A 168 6.56 28.33 10.06
N PHE A 169 5.79 28.28 11.15
CA PHE A 169 5.13 27.08 11.62
C PHE A 169 3.62 27.33 11.70
N ASN A 170 2.85 26.62 10.90
CA ASN A 170 1.39 26.65 10.94
C ASN A 170 0.90 25.27 11.40
N GLN A 171 0.06 25.23 12.42
CA GLN A 171 -0.56 24.00 12.90
C GLN A 171 -2.04 24.23 13.12
N SER A 172 -2.88 23.29 12.70
CA SER A 172 -4.31 23.31 12.99
C SER A 172 -4.81 21.93 13.37
N VAL A 173 -5.81 21.89 14.23
CA VAL A 173 -6.52 20.68 14.64
C VAL A 173 -8.01 20.97 14.58
N GLU A 174 -8.73 20.14 13.84
CA GLU A 174 -10.18 20.18 13.73
C GLU A 174 -10.80 19.18 14.70
N PHE A 175 -11.77 19.65 15.49
CA PHE A 175 -12.54 18.90 16.47
C PHE A 175 -14.03 18.88 16.06
N PRO A 176 -14.53 17.79 15.48
CA PRO A 176 -15.96 17.64 15.20
C PRO A 176 -16.70 17.42 16.53
N LEU A 177 -17.35 18.46 17.06
CA LEU A 177 -18.09 18.40 18.32
C LEU A 177 -19.43 17.66 18.14
N THR A 178 -20.12 17.95 17.03
CA THR A 178 -21.37 17.27 16.62
C THR A 178 -21.35 17.02 15.10
N GLN A 179 -22.38 16.39 14.55
CA GLN A 179 -22.51 16.25 13.09
C GLN A 179 -22.67 17.60 12.36
N LYS A 180 -23.04 18.67 13.08
CA LYS A 180 -23.23 20.03 12.52
C LYS A 180 -22.19 21.03 13.01
N ASP A 181 -21.58 20.80 14.17
CA ASP A 181 -20.66 21.73 14.82
C ASP A 181 -19.23 21.22 14.74
N THR A 182 -18.34 22.06 14.24
CA THR A 182 -16.90 21.79 14.20
C THR A 182 -16.16 22.95 14.82
N CYS A 183 -15.27 22.65 15.76
CA CYS A 183 -14.37 23.63 16.34
C CYS A 183 -12.97 23.42 15.76
N THR A 184 -12.29 24.48 15.36
CA THR A 184 -10.91 24.41 14.86
C THR A 184 -10.01 25.26 15.73
N LEU A 185 -8.94 24.67 16.23
CA LEU A 185 -7.86 25.39 16.89
C LEU A 185 -6.68 25.44 15.93
N SER A 186 -6.15 26.62 15.66
CA SER A 186 -4.96 26.79 14.85
C SER A 186 -3.98 27.78 15.46
N GLY A 187 -2.70 27.53 15.24
CA GLY A 187 -1.59 28.36 15.66
C GLY A 187 -0.67 28.64 14.48
N GLN A 188 -0.23 29.88 14.38
CA GLN A 188 0.79 30.31 13.43
C GLN A 188 1.92 30.96 14.21
N LEU A 189 3.15 30.55 13.94
CA LEU A 189 4.38 31.20 14.41
C LEU A 189 5.20 31.58 13.20
N HIS A 190 5.76 32.78 13.21
CA HIS A 190 6.63 33.27 12.17
C HIS A 190 7.80 34.01 12.79
N THR A 191 9.02 33.57 12.51
CA THR A 191 10.25 34.23 12.92
C THR A 191 11.04 34.65 11.69
N GLN A 192 11.52 35.89 11.68
CA GLN A 192 12.37 36.43 10.63
C GLN A 192 13.32 37.45 11.23
N ASN A 193 14.62 37.35 10.91
CA ASN A 193 15.66 38.29 11.32
C ASN A 193 15.63 38.62 12.84
N GLY A 194 15.53 37.58 13.69
CA GLY A 194 15.51 37.73 15.15
C GLY A 194 14.18 38.23 15.75
N THR A 195 13.21 38.62 14.93
CA THR A 195 11.86 39.00 15.39
C THR A 195 10.89 37.84 15.20
N GLY A 196 10.08 37.56 16.22
CA GLY A 196 9.07 36.50 16.20
C GLY A 196 7.67 37.07 16.38
N THR A 197 6.74 36.62 15.56
CA THR A 197 5.31 36.89 15.72
C THR A 197 4.54 35.58 15.79
N GLY A 198 3.45 35.58 16.54
CA GLY A 198 2.61 34.42 16.73
C GLY A 198 1.15 34.80 16.76
N GLY A 199 0.30 33.88 16.34
CA GLY A 199 -1.14 34.00 16.41
C GLY A 199 -1.78 32.67 16.77
N LEU A 200 -2.78 32.73 17.63
CA LEU A 200 -3.71 31.65 17.90
C LEU A 200 -5.06 32.03 17.33
N ASN A 201 -5.73 31.05 16.76
CA ASN A 201 -7.00 31.23 16.10
C ASN A 201 -7.93 30.09 16.51
N LEU A 202 -9.09 30.47 17.05
CA LEU A 202 -10.15 29.57 17.43
C LEU A 202 -11.36 29.85 16.55
N SER A 203 -11.83 28.85 15.82
CA SER A 203 -13.02 28.96 15.00
C SER A 203 -14.09 27.96 15.41
N TRP A 204 -15.35 28.39 15.37
CA TRP A 204 -16.51 27.53 15.53
C TRP A 204 -17.38 27.64 14.28
N ARG A 205 -17.54 26.52 13.59
CA ARG A 205 -18.34 26.37 12.38
C ARG A 205 -19.61 25.58 12.69
N HIS A 206 -20.74 26.12 12.26
CA HIS A 206 -22.05 25.48 12.34
C HIS A 206 -22.66 25.26 10.95
N ILE A 207 -23.05 24.02 10.67
CA ILE A 207 -23.72 23.62 9.42
C ILE A 207 -25.23 23.78 9.57
N TYR A 208 -25.78 24.86 9.01
CA TYR A 208 -27.23 25.12 9.02
C TYR A 208 -28.00 24.19 8.09
N SER A 209 -27.42 23.87 6.92
CA SER A 209 -28.02 22.97 5.93
C SER A 209 -26.95 22.29 5.08
N HIS A 210 -27.32 21.30 4.28
CA HIS A 210 -26.41 20.69 3.28
C HIS A 210 -25.86 21.69 2.24
N LYS A 211 -26.43 22.90 2.18
CA LYS A 211 -26.07 23.96 1.23
C LYS A 211 -25.43 25.18 1.88
N SER A 212 -25.34 25.24 3.21
CA SER A 212 -24.88 26.45 3.90
C SER A 212 -24.30 26.17 5.29
N TRP A 213 -23.23 26.89 5.62
CA TRP A 213 -22.63 26.90 6.95
C TRP A 213 -22.19 28.33 7.30
N GLY A 214 -22.10 28.61 8.60
CA GLY A 214 -21.52 29.83 9.14
C GLY A 214 -20.37 29.49 10.09
N GLU A 215 -19.41 30.39 10.22
CA GLU A 215 -18.24 30.23 11.07
C GLU A 215 -17.91 31.54 11.77
N VAL A 216 -17.71 31.46 13.08
CA VAL A 216 -17.23 32.55 13.92
C VAL A 216 -15.80 32.23 14.29
N GLU A 217 -14.91 33.20 14.13
CA GLU A 217 -13.47 33.01 14.32
C GLU A 217 -12.90 34.15 15.16
N VAL A 218 -12.16 33.77 16.20
CA VAL A 218 -11.50 34.68 17.14
C VAL A 218 -10.00 34.46 17.03
N VAL A 219 -9.29 35.53 16.72
CA VAL A 219 -7.83 35.52 16.55
C VAL A 219 -7.19 36.35 17.64
N ALA A 220 -6.13 35.82 18.25
CA ALA A 220 -5.27 36.50 19.22
C ALA A 220 -3.81 36.40 18.77
N GLY A 221 -3.02 37.48 18.86
CA GLY A 221 -1.65 37.52 18.34
C GLY A 221 -1.24 38.92 17.91
N ASN A 222 -1.03 39.13 16.61
CA ASN A 222 -0.79 40.44 15.98
C ASN A 222 -2.03 41.37 16.01
N GLY A 223 -2.62 41.53 17.18
CA GLY A 223 -3.90 42.21 17.45
C GLY A 223 -5.08 41.23 17.56
N PRO A 224 -6.02 41.45 18.49
CA PRO A 224 -7.24 40.66 18.55
C PRO A 224 -8.11 40.95 17.32
N ALA A 225 -8.72 39.92 16.75
CA ALA A 225 -9.68 40.08 15.66
C ALA A 225 -10.86 39.12 15.84
N LEU A 226 -12.02 39.59 15.39
CA LEU A 226 -13.24 38.79 15.29
C LEU A 226 -13.62 38.70 13.82
N SER A 227 -13.89 37.52 13.30
CA SER A 227 -14.41 37.35 11.96
C SER A 227 -15.63 36.45 11.89
N LEU A 228 -16.52 36.78 10.96
CA LEU A 228 -17.73 36.05 10.66
C LEU A 228 -17.64 35.61 9.21
N LYS A 229 -17.67 34.32 8.95
CA LYS A 229 -17.64 33.72 7.61
C LYS A 229 -18.94 32.96 7.37
N ALA A 230 -19.37 32.96 6.13
CA ALA A 230 -20.57 32.26 5.70
C ALA A 230 -20.36 31.70 4.29
N PHE A 231 -20.88 30.50 4.10
CA PHE A 231 -20.89 29.83 2.81
C PHE A 231 -22.33 29.47 2.44
N ARG A 232 -22.65 29.61 1.16
CA ARG A 232 -23.93 29.16 0.61
C ARG A 232 -23.80 28.73 -0.84
N THR A 233 -24.31 27.54 -1.15
CA THR A 233 -24.56 27.15 -2.54
C THR A 233 -25.83 27.88 -3.01
N LEU A 234 -25.69 28.82 -3.93
CA LEU A 234 -26.83 29.59 -4.47
C LEU A 234 -27.61 28.74 -5.47
N ASN A 235 -26.89 28.09 -6.39
CA ASN A 235 -27.42 27.18 -7.41
C ASN A 235 -26.42 26.01 -7.61
N LYS A 236 -26.78 24.98 -8.39
CA LYS A 236 -25.89 23.83 -8.69
C LYS A 236 -24.52 24.23 -9.27
N ARG A 237 -24.43 25.40 -9.91
CA ARG A 237 -23.20 25.93 -10.52
C ARG A 237 -22.60 27.13 -9.78
N PHE A 238 -23.28 27.70 -8.79
CA PHE A 238 -22.85 28.94 -8.12
C PHE A 238 -22.71 28.73 -6.63
N PHE A 239 -21.52 29.06 -6.13
CA PHE A 239 -21.18 29.01 -4.72
C PHE A 239 -20.75 30.40 -4.28
N TRP A 240 -21.27 30.83 -3.15
CA TRP A 240 -20.85 32.06 -2.51
C TRP A 240 -20.16 31.73 -1.19
N ASN A 241 -19.03 32.36 -0.95
CA ASN A 241 -18.31 32.33 0.31
C ASN A 241 -17.91 33.75 0.66
N GLY A 242 -18.34 34.28 1.79
CA GLY A 242 -18.01 35.62 2.20
C GLY A 242 -17.89 35.75 3.70
N GLY A 243 -17.32 36.86 4.14
CA GLY A 243 -17.17 37.13 5.55
C GLY A 243 -16.73 38.54 5.84
N THR A 244 -16.84 38.92 7.10
CA THR A 244 -16.36 40.18 7.63
C THR A 244 -15.31 39.90 8.69
N ILE A 245 -14.36 40.81 8.84
CA ILE A 245 -13.33 40.78 9.87
C ILE A 245 -13.26 42.14 10.55
N LEU A 246 -13.21 42.15 11.87
CA LEU A 246 -13.00 43.33 12.70
C LEU A 246 -11.68 43.15 13.42
N GLN A 247 -10.66 43.92 13.01
CA GLN A 247 -9.36 43.91 13.68
C GLN A 247 -9.32 45.05 14.70
N PHE A 248 -9.05 44.72 15.95
CA PHE A 248 -8.92 45.69 17.03
C PHE A 248 -7.45 46.11 17.15
N THR A 249 -7.19 47.39 16.91
CA THR A 249 -5.86 47.98 17.03
C THR A 249 -5.87 49.12 18.04
N PRO A 250 -4.72 49.54 18.61
CA PRO A 250 -4.66 50.71 19.49
C PRO A 250 -5.19 52.00 18.84
N GLN A 251 -5.17 52.08 17.50
CA GLN A 251 -5.67 53.22 16.72
C GLN A 251 -7.17 53.13 16.39
N GLY A 252 -7.85 52.06 16.82
CA GLY A 252 -9.28 51.83 16.59
C GLY A 252 -9.60 50.50 15.92
N ILE A 253 -10.86 50.35 15.52
CA ILE A 253 -11.38 49.14 14.86
C ILE A 253 -11.21 49.28 13.35
N ARG A 254 -10.56 48.31 12.71
CA ARG A 254 -10.38 48.27 11.25
C ARG A 254 -11.30 47.19 10.66
N PRO A 255 -12.42 47.58 10.02
CA PRO A 255 -13.31 46.61 9.39
C PRO A 255 -12.75 46.14 8.05
N GLY A 256 -13.00 44.88 7.73
CA GLY A 256 -12.71 44.25 6.46
C GLY A 256 -13.87 43.38 6.01
N ILE A 257 -14.05 43.27 4.70
CA ILE A 257 -15.03 42.39 4.08
C ILE A 257 -14.34 41.59 2.97
N MET A 258 -14.72 40.32 2.84
CA MET A 258 -14.30 39.43 1.78
C MET A 258 -15.55 38.76 1.21
N SER A 259 -15.64 38.68 -0.12
CA SER A 259 -16.72 37.97 -0.81
C SER A 259 -16.16 37.28 -2.03
N THR A 260 -16.34 35.97 -2.12
CA THR A 260 -15.92 35.12 -3.24
C THR A 260 -17.14 34.47 -3.86
N LEU A 261 -17.34 34.72 -5.14
CA LEU A 261 -18.30 34.02 -5.99
C LEU A 261 -17.54 32.99 -6.81
N ALA A 262 -17.83 31.71 -6.62
CA ALA A 262 -17.31 30.63 -7.46
C ALA A 262 -18.40 30.12 -8.40
N MET A 263 -18.04 29.91 -9.66
CA MET A 263 -18.92 29.45 -10.72
C MET A 263 -18.33 28.23 -11.40
N GLN A 264 -19.03 27.11 -11.37
CA GLN A 264 -18.72 25.95 -12.19
C GLN A 264 -19.14 26.24 -13.63
N ILE A 265 -18.16 26.48 -14.50
CA ILE A 265 -18.35 26.85 -15.91
C ILE A 265 -18.68 25.59 -16.71
N ASP A 266 -17.91 24.52 -16.49
CA ASP A 266 -18.09 23.20 -17.09
C ASP A 266 -17.72 22.08 -16.08
N LYS A 267 -17.63 20.82 -16.52
CA LYS A 267 -17.30 19.68 -15.63
C LYS A 267 -15.87 19.76 -15.05
N HIS A 268 -14.96 20.42 -15.75
CA HIS A 268 -13.53 20.51 -15.48
C HIS A 268 -13.07 21.93 -15.11
N SER A 269 -13.90 22.95 -15.31
CA SER A 269 -13.54 24.35 -15.19
C SER A 269 -14.36 25.06 -14.12
N VAL A 270 -13.67 25.73 -13.19
CA VAL A 270 -14.27 26.57 -12.15
C VAL A 270 -13.67 27.95 -12.21
N GLY A 271 -14.53 28.97 -12.29
CA GLY A 271 -14.15 30.37 -12.17
C GLY A 271 -14.37 30.86 -10.75
N TYR A 272 -13.51 31.77 -10.29
CA TYR A 272 -13.61 32.45 -9.01
C TYR A 272 -13.52 33.95 -9.24
N LEU A 273 -14.41 34.71 -8.60
CA LEU A 273 -14.36 36.16 -8.49
C LEU A 273 -14.34 36.51 -7.00
N THR A 274 -13.24 37.07 -6.53
CA THR A 274 -13.05 37.43 -5.13
C THR A 274 -12.86 38.93 -4.98
N TYR A 275 -13.61 39.52 -4.07
CA TYR A 275 -13.54 40.91 -3.66
C TYR A 275 -13.11 40.98 -2.20
N HIS A 276 -12.09 41.79 -1.91
CA HIS A 276 -11.69 42.20 -0.57
C HIS A 276 -11.82 43.72 -0.47
N GLY A 277 -12.38 44.20 0.64
CA GLY A 277 -12.48 45.63 0.94
C GLY A 277 -12.23 45.92 2.43
N GLY A 278 -11.85 47.16 2.76
CA GLY A 278 -11.54 47.58 4.13
C GLY A 278 -10.05 47.45 4.45
N ILE A 279 -9.66 46.50 5.30
CA ILE A 279 -8.25 46.30 5.73
C ILE A 279 -7.30 46.12 4.53
N ARG A 280 -7.75 45.41 3.48
CA ARG A 280 -7.07 45.30 2.19
C ARG A 280 -8.11 45.37 1.07
N SER A 281 -7.85 46.19 0.07
CA SER A 281 -8.72 46.36 -1.09
C SER A 281 -8.11 45.66 -2.30
N MET A 282 -8.79 44.63 -2.79
CA MET A 282 -8.31 43.79 -3.88
C MET A 282 -9.46 43.08 -4.57
N VAL A 283 -9.39 43.01 -5.89
CA VAL A 283 -10.27 42.19 -6.72
C VAL A 283 -9.43 41.16 -7.45
N SER A 284 -9.80 39.89 -7.39
CA SER A 284 -9.12 38.83 -8.13
C SER A 284 -10.11 37.94 -8.85
N THR A 285 -9.83 37.67 -10.12
CA THR A 285 -10.57 36.72 -10.95
C THR A 285 -9.62 35.59 -11.33
N SER A 286 -10.04 34.34 -11.16
CA SER A 286 -9.26 33.18 -11.61
C SER A 286 -10.14 32.15 -12.28
N VAL A 287 -9.57 31.42 -13.24
CA VAL A 287 -10.19 30.30 -13.91
C VAL A 287 -9.24 29.12 -13.81
N ILE A 288 -9.71 28.05 -13.18
CA ILE A 288 -8.96 26.81 -13.02
C ILE A 288 -9.67 25.75 -13.86
N ARG A 289 -8.94 25.15 -14.81
CA ARG A 289 -9.39 24.01 -15.59
C ARG A 289 -8.57 22.79 -15.23
N ASP A 290 -9.19 21.82 -14.58
CA ASP A 290 -8.54 20.59 -14.13
C ASP A 290 -9.05 19.37 -14.91
N THR A 291 -8.15 18.77 -15.68
CA THR A 291 -8.37 17.54 -16.43
C THR A 291 -7.51 16.42 -15.87
N GLU A 292 -7.73 15.18 -16.32
CA GLU A 292 -6.93 14.03 -15.89
C GLU A 292 -5.45 14.19 -16.30
N SER A 293 -5.17 14.73 -17.48
CA SER A 293 -3.81 14.85 -18.03
C SER A 293 -3.13 16.19 -17.74
N ALA A 294 -3.90 17.25 -17.47
CA ALA A 294 -3.34 18.59 -17.25
C ALA A 294 -4.23 19.49 -16.39
N GLN A 295 -3.60 20.45 -15.73
CA GLN A 295 -4.25 21.53 -15.00
C GLN A 295 -3.79 22.89 -15.57
N TYR A 296 -4.74 23.75 -15.86
CA TYR A 296 -4.52 25.13 -16.29
C TYR A 296 -5.07 26.07 -15.22
N ASN A 297 -4.31 27.07 -14.85
CA ASN A 297 -4.74 28.11 -13.93
C ASN A 297 -4.39 29.47 -14.54
N PHE A 298 -5.41 30.28 -14.76
CA PHE A 298 -5.29 31.67 -15.16
C PHE A 298 -5.82 32.54 -14.04
N SER A 299 -5.05 33.53 -13.59
CA SER A 299 -5.51 34.47 -12.58
C SER A 299 -5.11 35.90 -12.89
N ILE A 300 -6.01 36.82 -12.59
CA ILE A 300 -5.80 38.27 -12.64
C ILE A 300 -6.15 38.80 -11.26
N GLN A 301 -5.25 39.58 -10.68
CA GLN A 301 -5.46 40.26 -9.42
C GLN A 301 -5.17 41.74 -9.62
N VAL A 302 -6.09 42.59 -9.17
CA VAL A 302 -5.96 44.04 -9.16
C VAL A 302 -6.18 44.51 -7.72
N GLY A 303 -5.16 45.13 -7.15
CA GLY A 303 -5.20 45.60 -5.77
C GLY A 303 -3.93 46.34 -5.38
N LEU A 304 -4.01 47.05 -4.26
CA LEU A 304 -2.87 47.76 -3.69
C LEU A 304 -2.33 46.95 -2.50
N PRO A 305 -1.02 46.64 -2.45
CA PRO A 305 0.03 47.07 -3.38
C PRO A 305 0.14 46.22 -4.66
N HIS A 306 -0.26 44.94 -4.64
CA HIS A 306 0.08 44.01 -5.73
C HIS A 306 -1.05 43.79 -6.75
N SER A 307 -0.80 44.19 -8.00
CA SER A 307 -1.60 43.81 -9.15
C SER A 307 -0.78 42.91 -10.09
N TYR A 308 -1.33 41.78 -10.52
CA TYR A 308 -0.63 40.82 -11.37
C TYR A 308 -1.55 39.99 -12.25
N ILE A 309 -0.97 39.39 -13.28
CA ILE A 309 -1.53 38.34 -14.11
C ILE A 309 -0.64 37.10 -13.92
N SER A 310 -1.25 35.93 -13.76
CA SER A 310 -0.52 34.66 -13.66
C SER A 310 -1.12 33.58 -14.53
N ILE A 311 -0.25 32.82 -15.20
CA ILE A 311 -0.59 31.64 -15.97
C ILE A 311 0.20 30.47 -15.39
N SER A 312 -0.47 29.38 -15.05
CA SER A 312 0.16 28.16 -14.56
C SER A 312 -0.36 26.95 -15.33
N TYR A 313 0.56 26.15 -15.84
CA TYR A 313 0.31 24.89 -16.53
C TYR A 313 0.98 23.75 -15.75
N THR A 314 0.19 22.75 -15.38
CA THR A 314 0.70 21.51 -14.77
C THR A 314 0.35 20.33 -15.66
N LYS A 315 1.36 19.63 -16.18
CA LYS A 315 1.17 18.36 -16.90
C LYS A 315 1.23 17.20 -15.92
N LYS A 316 0.19 16.38 -15.88
CA LYS A 316 0.07 15.20 -15.01
C LYS A 316 0.46 13.95 -15.80
N LEU A 317 1.57 13.32 -15.41
CA LEU A 317 2.06 12.06 -15.96
C LEU A 317 1.66 10.93 -15.01
N ILE A 318 0.40 10.47 -15.13
CA ILE A 318 -0.23 9.51 -14.21
C ILE A 318 0.58 8.22 -14.10
N ASN A 319 1.01 7.63 -15.23
CA ASN A 319 1.77 6.37 -15.26
C ASN A 319 3.10 6.44 -14.51
N GLN A 320 3.67 7.64 -14.39
CA GLN A 320 4.93 7.88 -13.70
C GLN A 320 4.72 8.56 -12.35
N GLU A 321 3.48 8.73 -11.86
CA GLU A 321 3.14 9.47 -10.64
C GLU A 321 3.90 10.82 -10.51
N LEU A 322 4.04 11.52 -11.65
CA LEU A 322 4.86 12.72 -11.77
C LEU A 322 4.01 13.88 -12.30
N LYS A 323 4.26 15.09 -11.82
CA LYS A 323 3.65 16.32 -12.33
C LYS A 323 4.74 17.31 -12.68
N LEU A 324 4.67 17.84 -13.90
CA LEU A 324 5.54 18.93 -14.36
C LEU A 324 4.78 20.24 -14.24
N ARG A 325 5.37 21.24 -13.61
CA ARG A 325 4.77 22.55 -13.39
C ARG A 325 5.55 23.61 -14.14
N LEU A 326 4.82 24.50 -14.80
CA LEU A 326 5.31 25.72 -15.42
C LEU A 326 4.37 26.84 -15.00
N ALA A 327 4.89 27.94 -14.49
CA ALA A 327 4.10 29.09 -14.11
C ALA A 327 4.83 30.38 -14.47
N VAL A 328 4.05 31.37 -14.92
CA VAL A 328 4.51 32.72 -15.23
C VAL A 328 3.61 33.67 -14.49
N LYS A 329 4.18 34.60 -13.74
CA LYS A 329 3.47 35.65 -13.03
C LYS A 329 4.10 36.98 -13.38
N GLY A 330 3.34 37.95 -13.85
CA GLY A 330 3.83 39.29 -14.18
C GLY A 330 2.90 40.34 -13.59
N GLY A 331 3.46 41.41 -13.03
CA GLY A 331 2.65 42.44 -12.39
C GLY A 331 3.44 43.69 -12.02
N THR A 332 2.84 44.53 -11.18
CA THR A 332 3.38 45.85 -10.80
C THR A 332 4.74 45.80 -10.12
N PHE A 333 5.13 44.66 -9.53
CA PHE A 333 6.40 44.48 -8.82
C PHE A 333 7.42 43.61 -9.58
N GLY A 334 7.15 43.27 -10.84
CA GLY A 334 8.03 42.47 -11.67
C GLY A 334 7.40 41.18 -12.17
N GLY A 335 8.25 40.30 -12.71
CA GLY A 335 7.87 39.04 -13.33
C GLY A 335 8.63 37.88 -12.72
N ILE A 336 7.94 36.76 -12.51
CA ILE A 336 8.48 35.51 -11.99
C ILE A 336 8.10 34.38 -12.94
N PHE A 337 9.11 33.67 -13.41
CA PHE A 337 9.01 32.41 -14.12
C PHE A 337 9.34 31.27 -13.15
N GLU A 338 8.46 30.29 -13.02
CA GLU A 338 8.66 29.13 -12.16
C GLU A 338 8.49 27.85 -12.97
N TYR A 339 9.42 26.92 -12.81
CA TYR A 339 9.28 25.56 -13.35
C TYR A 339 9.71 24.55 -12.30
N GLY A 340 9.07 23.40 -12.31
CA GLY A 340 9.36 22.39 -11.30
C GLY A 340 8.72 21.05 -11.57
N VAL A 341 9.09 20.10 -10.73
CA VAL A 341 8.60 18.73 -10.76
C VAL A 341 8.07 18.36 -9.39
N GLU A 342 6.95 17.64 -9.37
CA GLU A 342 6.41 16.98 -8.19
C GLU A 342 6.33 15.49 -8.49
N LYS A 343 6.88 14.66 -7.60
CA LYS A 343 6.95 13.21 -7.73
C LYS A 343 6.39 12.58 -6.46
N ARG A 344 5.50 11.62 -6.62
CA ARG A 344 5.08 10.76 -5.51
C ARG A 344 6.23 9.79 -5.18
N VAL A 345 6.70 9.83 -3.94
CA VAL A 345 7.81 9.01 -3.45
C VAL A 345 7.30 7.81 -2.63
N SER A 346 6.14 7.97 -1.98
CA SER A 346 5.47 6.88 -1.24
C SER A 346 3.95 7.00 -1.34
N LYS A 347 3.21 6.04 -0.78
CA LYS A 347 1.73 6.06 -0.72
C LYS A 347 1.18 7.39 -0.16
N HIS A 348 1.88 8.01 0.79
CA HIS A 348 1.44 9.23 1.47
C HIS A 348 2.43 10.38 1.36
N SER A 349 3.45 10.31 0.50
CA SER A 349 4.49 11.35 0.41
C SER A 349 4.76 11.80 -1.01
N ASN A 350 4.68 13.10 -1.23
CA ASN A 350 5.04 13.77 -2.47
C ASN A 350 6.23 14.68 -2.22
N LEU A 351 7.27 14.52 -3.02
CA LEU A 351 8.43 15.40 -3.05
C LEU A 351 8.33 16.32 -4.27
N SER A 352 8.64 17.59 -4.10
CA SER A 352 8.64 18.57 -5.18
C SER A 352 9.88 19.45 -5.11
N ALA A 353 10.38 19.80 -6.29
CA ALA A 353 11.47 20.74 -6.48
C ALA A 353 11.06 21.71 -7.59
N ALA A 354 11.12 23.00 -7.31
CA ALA A 354 10.79 24.05 -8.27
C ALA A 354 11.81 25.18 -8.22
N VAL A 355 12.18 25.71 -9.37
CA VAL A 355 13.06 26.86 -9.52
C VAL A 355 12.21 28.06 -9.92
N ALA A 356 12.23 29.11 -9.12
CA ALA A 356 11.61 30.39 -9.40
C ALA A 356 12.69 31.40 -9.78
N ILE A 357 12.48 32.12 -10.88
CA ILE A 357 13.42 33.05 -11.48
C ILE A 357 12.67 34.35 -11.78
N GLY A 358 13.16 35.48 -11.30
CA GLY A 358 12.67 36.78 -11.71
C GLY A 358 12.57 37.80 -10.57
N MET A 359 12.28 39.05 -10.94
CA MET A 359 12.27 40.18 -10.01
C MET A 359 10.96 40.26 -9.21
N PRO A 360 11.01 40.59 -7.90
CA PRO A 360 12.19 40.97 -7.11
C PRO A 360 12.88 39.79 -6.41
N THR A 361 12.49 38.55 -6.74
CA THR A 361 12.91 37.35 -5.98
C THR A 361 14.23 36.74 -6.41
N GLY A 362 14.86 37.23 -7.47
CA GLY A 362 16.06 36.67 -8.08
C GLY A 362 15.89 35.20 -8.46
N VAL A 363 16.83 34.35 -8.05
CA VAL A 363 16.80 32.90 -8.22
C VAL A 363 16.52 32.21 -6.88
N LYS A 364 15.48 31.38 -6.85
CA LYS A 364 15.04 30.67 -5.64
C LYS A 364 14.70 29.22 -5.95
N LEU A 365 15.34 28.29 -5.25
CA LEU A 365 15.03 26.87 -5.28
C LEU A 365 14.04 26.55 -4.17
N LYS A 366 12.88 25.97 -4.51
CA LYS A 366 11.84 25.55 -3.55
C LYS A 366 11.81 24.03 -3.51
N ILE A 367 12.24 23.45 -2.39
CA ILE A 367 12.07 22.03 -2.11
C ILE A 367 10.87 21.89 -1.17
N ARG A 368 9.91 21.04 -1.52
CA ARG A 368 8.73 20.80 -0.68
C ARG A 368 8.42 19.31 -0.58
N LEU A 369 8.28 18.83 0.66
CA LEU A 369 7.85 17.48 1.01
C LEU A 369 6.46 17.56 1.64
N THR A 370 5.46 17.00 0.97
CA THR A 370 4.12 16.81 1.54
C THR A 370 4.00 15.38 1.99
N ARG A 371 3.82 15.13 3.30
CA ARG A 371 3.60 13.81 3.88
C ARG A 371 2.28 13.80 4.64
N ALA A 372 1.30 13.03 4.15
CA ALA A 372 -0.08 13.02 4.64
C ALA A 372 -0.61 14.47 4.78
N ASN A 373 -0.97 14.89 6.00
CA ASN A 373 -1.49 16.24 6.29
C ASN A 373 -0.41 17.25 6.69
N GLN A 374 0.87 16.91 6.52
CA GLN A 374 2.00 17.77 6.87
C GLN A 374 2.76 18.22 5.62
N VAL A 375 3.11 19.50 5.56
CA VAL A 375 3.87 20.12 4.47
C VAL A 375 5.16 20.71 5.02
N TYR A 376 6.30 20.25 4.53
CA TYR A 376 7.61 20.82 4.82
C TYR A 376 8.10 21.56 3.58
N SER A 377 8.47 22.83 3.72
CA SER A 377 8.88 23.69 2.60
C SER A 377 10.21 24.37 2.93
N PHE A 378 11.19 24.22 2.04
CA PHE A 378 12.53 24.76 2.16
C PHE A 378 12.82 25.65 0.95
N PRO A 379 12.32 26.89 0.92
CA PRO A 379 12.73 27.89 -0.06
C PRO A 379 14.17 28.35 0.23
N ILE A 380 15.08 28.04 -0.69
CA ILE A 380 16.49 28.40 -0.68
C ILE A 380 16.67 29.55 -1.66
N HIS A 381 17.03 30.72 -1.15
CA HIS A 381 17.35 31.90 -1.96
C HIS A 381 18.83 31.83 -2.37
N LEU A 382 19.09 31.81 -3.68
CA LEU A 382 20.44 31.57 -4.21
C LEU A 382 21.10 32.85 -4.73
N CYS A 383 20.32 33.79 -5.27
CA CYS A 383 20.83 35.05 -5.78
C CYS A 383 19.67 36.05 -5.90
N GLU A 384 19.93 37.34 -5.71
CA GLU A 384 18.96 38.42 -5.94
C GLU A 384 18.86 38.80 -7.42
N GLU A 385 19.95 38.60 -8.17
CA GLU A 385 20.02 38.83 -9.61
C GLU A 385 19.74 37.56 -10.42
N ILE A 386 19.39 37.74 -11.69
CA ILE A 386 19.10 36.64 -12.60
C ILE A 386 20.41 36.19 -13.26
N LEU A 387 21.16 35.33 -12.57
CA LEU A 387 22.41 34.78 -13.06
C LEU A 387 22.25 33.34 -13.60
N PRO A 388 22.88 32.97 -14.73
CA PRO A 388 22.79 31.62 -15.29
C PRO A 388 23.34 30.51 -14.36
N ALA A 389 24.40 30.80 -13.60
CA ALA A 389 25.04 29.81 -12.73
C ALA A 389 24.10 29.33 -11.60
N PRO A 390 23.51 30.21 -10.76
CA PRO A 390 22.49 29.80 -9.78
C PRO A 390 21.33 29.01 -10.39
N ILE A 391 20.88 29.37 -11.60
CA ILE A 391 19.80 28.64 -12.29
C ILE A 391 20.23 27.21 -12.64
N PHE A 392 21.46 27.04 -13.14
CA PHE A 392 22.02 25.72 -13.43
C PHE A 392 22.12 24.85 -12.17
N TYR A 393 22.68 25.38 -11.07
CA TYR A 393 22.78 24.59 -9.84
C TYR A 393 21.41 24.31 -9.21
N ALA A 394 20.48 25.27 -9.24
CA ALA A 394 19.11 25.09 -8.76
C ALA A 394 18.35 23.96 -9.49
N THR A 395 18.71 23.69 -10.75
CA THR A 395 18.08 22.63 -11.56
C THR A 395 18.77 21.29 -11.45
N VAL A 396 20.09 21.27 -11.59
CA VAL A 396 20.86 20.03 -11.70
C VAL A 396 21.05 19.38 -10.33
N VAL A 397 21.39 20.16 -9.29
CA VAL A 397 21.74 19.63 -7.97
C VAL A 397 20.59 18.82 -7.35
N PRO A 398 19.32 19.30 -7.31
CA PRO A 398 18.23 18.53 -6.72
C PRO A 398 17.99 17.19 -7.44
N VAL A 399 18.18 17.15 -8.76
CA VAL A 399 18.00 15.92 -9.55
C VAL A 399 19.12 14.92 -9.28
N VAL A 400 20.37 15.38 -9.25
CA VAL A 400 21.54 14.54 -8.96
C VAL A 400 21.46 14.01 -7.52
N VAL A 401 21.14 14.88 -6.55
CA VAL A 401 20.95 14.50 -5.14
C VAL A 401 19.83 13.48 -5.01
N TYR A 402 18.69 13.66 -5.69
CA TYR A 402 17.61 12.68 -5.68
C TYR A 402 18.06 11.31 -6.21
N ILE A 403 18.83 11.25 -7.30
CA ILE A 403 19.32 9.99 -7.87
C ILE A 403 20.30 9.30 -6.89
N ILE A 404 21.23 10.06 -6.30
CA ILE A 404 22.20 9.55 -5.33
C ILE A 404 21.49 9.02 -4.08
N VAL A 405 20.56 9.78 -3.50
CA VAL A 405 19.82 9.38 -2.30
C VAL A 405 18.95 8.15 -2.60
N LYS A 406 18.27 8.14 -3.75
CA LYS A 406 17.40 7.03 -4.14
C LYS A 406 18.18 5.72 -4.29
N LYS A 407 19.25 5.72 -5.09
CA LYS A 407 20.04 4.51 -5.37
C LYS A 407 20.95 4.12 -4.22
N GLY A 408 21.52 5.10 -3.52
CA GLY A 408 22.50 4.87 -2.45
C GLY A 408 21.88 4.48 -1.12
N PHE A 409 20.70 5.00 -0.78
CA PHE A 409 20.12 4.83 0.56
C PHE A 409 18.70 4.26 0.55
N VAL A 410 17.80 4.77 -0.30
CA VAL A 410 16.38 4.41 -0.24
C VAL A 410 16.14 2.98 -0.75
N GLU A 411 16.66 2.65 -1.93
CA GLU A 411 16.50 1.30 -2.51
C GLU A 411 17.11 0.17 -1.67
N PRO A 412 18.35 0.27 -1.15
CA PRO A 412 18.89 -0.80 -0.30
C PRO A 412 18.11 -0.95 1.01
N PHE A 413 17.69 0.15 1.63
CA PHE A 413 16.89 0.12 2.86
C PHE A 413 15.52 -0.55 2.66
N LEU A 414 14.83 -0.23 1.56
CA LEU A 414 13.55 -0.86 1.23
C LEU A 414 13.68 -2.36 0.96
N LYS A 415 14.76 -2.79 0.29
CA LYS A 415 15.04 -4.21 0.07
C LYS A 415 15.29 -4.96 1.39
N GLU A 416 16.03 -4.34 2.30
CA GLU A 416 16.30 -4.92 3.63
C GLU A 416 15.02 -5.02 4.46
N GLN A 417 14.15 -4.00 4.43
CA GLN A 417 12.86 -4.06 5.11
C GLN A 417 11.98 -5.18 4.57
N HIS A 418 11.88 -5.30 3.24
CA HIS A 418 11.13 -6.38 2.62
C HIS A 418 11.68 -7.76 3.00
N ALA A 419 13.02 -7.92 3.04
CA ALA A 419 13.64 -9.17 3.48
C ALA A 419 13.28 -9.50 4.94
N LYS A 420 13.34 -8.52 5.85
CA LYS A 420 12.94 -8.69 7.26
C LYS A 420 11.47 -9.03 7.42
N GLU A 421 10.58 -8.44 6.62
CA GLU A 421 9.15 -8.78 6.63
C GLU A 421 8.92 -10.23 6.19
N VAL A 422 9.60 -10.68 5.14
CA VAL A 422 9.55 -12.08 4.68
C VAL A 422 10.08 -13.03 5.77
N GLU A 423 11.18 -12.69 6.44
CA GLU A 423 11.71 -13.48 7.56
C GLU A 423 10.74 -13.55 8.74
N LYS A 424 10.11 -12.42 9.11
CA LYS A 424 9.12 -12.37 10.18
C LYS A 424 7.93 -13.28 9.87
N GLN A 425 7.44 -13.27 8.62
CA GLN A 425 6.39 -14.18 8.18
C GLN A 425 6.81 -15.66 8.26
N LYS A 426 8.06 -15.98 7.90
CA LYS A 426 8.60 -17.34 8.09
C LYS A 426 8.60 -17.75 9.57
N GLN A 427 8.91 -16.82 10.49
CA GLN A 427 8.91 -17.09 11.92
C GLN A 427 7.50 -17.28 12.51
N THR A 428 6.54 -16.42 12.16
CA THR A 428 5.15 -16.54 12.63
C THR A 428 4.54 -17.87 12.19
N ASN A 429 4.81 -18.28 10.95
CA ASN A 429 4.22 -19.48 10.38
C ASN A 429 4.93 -20.77 10.83
N LYS A 430 6.05 -20.67 11.57
CA LYS A 430 6.84 -21.82 12.04
C LYS A 430 6.05 -22.75 12.96
N ALA A 431 5.25 -22.18 13.87
CA ALA A 431 4.41 -22.97 14.78
C ALA A 431 3.33 -23.75 14.01
N LYS A 432 2.69 -23.11 13.03
CA LYS A 432 1.67 -23.76 12.18
C LYS A 432 2.27 -24.84 11.30
N LEU A 433 3.48 -24.63 10.76
CA LEU A 433 4.22 -25.64 10.01
C LEU A 433 4.52 -26.87 10.87
N LEU A 434 4.96 -26.67 12.12
CA LEU A 434 5.24 -27.77 13.05
C LEU A 434 3.98 -28.57 13.41
N GLN A 435 2.83 -27.88 13.58
CA GLN A 435 1.54 -28.53 13.79
C GLN A 435 1.16 -29.39 12.58
N LYS A 436 1.22 -28.83 11.36
CA LYS A 436 0.89 -29.55 10.12
C LYS A 436 1.81 -30.75 9.88
N LYS A 437 3.10 -30.63 10.24
CA LYS A 437 4.05 -31.75 10.21
C LYS A 437 3.60 -32.90 11.12
N LYS A 438 3.16 -32.60 12.34
CA LYS A 438 2.62 -33.62 13.28
C LYS A 438 1.33 -34.26 12.76
N GLU A 439 0.43 -33.46 12.20
CA GLU A 439 -0.81 -33.94 11.58
C GLU A 439 -0.54 -34.90 10.40
N ALA A 440 0.40 -34.54 9.52
CA ALA A 440 0.79 -35.38 8.39
C ALA A 440 1.41 -36.70 8.85
N GLN A 441 2.33 -36.67 9.82
CA GLN A 441 2.94 -37.88 10.39
C GLN A 441 1.90 -38.80 11.03
N ALA A 442 0.96 -38.23 11.78
CA ALA A 442 -0.16 -38.98 12.37
C ALA A 442 -1.02 -39.65 11.31
N ALA A 443 -1.29 -38.98 10.18
CA ALA A 443 -2.03 -39.56 9.06
C ALA A 443 -1.28 -40.71 8.39
N VAL A 444 0.04 -40.57 8.18
CA VAL A 444 0.89 -41.62 7.60
C VAL A 444 0.89 -42.88 8.46
N GLU A 445 1.02 -42.74 9.78
CA GLU A 445 1.00 -43.88 10.71
C GLU A 445 -0.30 -44.70 10.61
N LEU A 446 -1.45 -44.04 10.47
CA LEU A 446 -2.76 -44.69 10.34
C LEU A 446 -2.96 -45.39 9.01
N MET A 447 -2.23 -44.95 7.97
CA MET A 447 -2.33 -45.52 6.63
C MET A 447 -1.52 -46.81 6.47
N ASN A 448 -0.59 -47.13 7.36
CA ASN A 448 0.32 -48.28 7.23
C ASN A 448 -0.40 -49.63 7.05
N ALA A 449 -1.44 -49.91 7.84
CA ALA A 449 -2.18 -51.17 7.73
C ALA A 449 -2.98 -51.29 6.42
N THR A 450 -3.39 -50.15 5.85
CA THR A 450 -4.07 -50.10 4.55
C THR A 450 -3.06 -50.23 3.41
N TYR A 451 -1.91 -49.58 3.56
CA TYR A 451 -0.79 -49.64 2.64
C TYR A 451 -0.36 -51.09 2.39
N THR A 452 -0.09 -51.86 3.45
CA THR A 452 0.33 -53.27 3.32
C THR A 452 -0.71 -54.09 2.55
N ARG A 453 -1.99 -53.93 2.87
CA ARG A 453 -3.09 -54.64 2.20
C ARG A 453 -3.20 -54.30 0.71
N ILE A 454 -3.10 -53.01 0.36
CA ILE A 454 -3.17 -52.57 -1.05
C ILE A 454 -1.94 -53.07 -1.82
N VAL A 455 -0.75 -53.06 -1.21
CA VAL A 455 0.45 -53.60 -1.84
C VAL A 455 0.30 -55.09 -2.12
N GLU A 456 -0.19 -55.90 -1.17
CA GLU A 456 -0.45 -57.33 -1.38
C GLU A 456 -1.50 -57.59 -2.48
N GLU A 457 -2.60 -56.82 -2.50
CA GLU A 457 -3.66 -56.92 -3.51
C GLU A 457 -3.15 -56.55 -4.93
N GLU A 458 -2.31 -55.52 -5.03
CA GLU A 458 -1.74 -55.06 -6.31
C GLU A 458 -0.58 -55.97 -6.76
N GLU A 459 0.22 -56.53 -5.84
CA GLU A 459 1.29 -57.48 -6.16
C GLU A 459 0.72 -58.76 -6.76
N ALA A 460 -0.36 -59.30 -6.18
CA ALA A 460 -1.08 -60.45 -6.73
C ALA A 460 -1.60 -60.23 -8.17
N LYS A 461 -1.93 -58.98 -8.52
CA LYS A 461 -2.46 -58.60 -9.83
C LYS A 461 -1.39 -58.04 -10.78
N LYS A 462 -0.12 -58.00 -10.36
CA LYS A 462 0.99 -57.31 -11.06
C LYS A 462 0.62 -55.87 -11.44
N GLY A 463 -0.07 -55.21 -10.52
CA GLY A 463 -0.64 -53.88 -10.63
C GLY A 463 0.35 -52.75 -10.33
N LEU A 464 -0.14 -51.63 -9.83
CA LEU A 464 0.64 -50.40 -9.61
C LEU A 464 1.13 -50.34 -8.15
N ILE A 465 2.45 -50.36 -7.95
CA ILE A 465 3.08 -50.28 -6.63
C ILE A 465 4.07 -49.11 -6.62
N ILE A 466 3.86 -48.13 -5.75
CA ILE A 466 4.76 -47.00 -5.55
C ILE A 466 5.94 -47.47 -4.71
N VAL A 467 7.14 -47.40 -5.30
CA VAL A 467 8.41 -47.80 -4.66
C VAL A 467 8.94 -46.68 -3.78
N LYS A 468 8.85 -45.44 -4.26
CA LYS A 468 9.33 -44.26 -3.52
C LYS A 468 8.63 -43.00 -4.00
N ALA A 469 8.26 -42.10 -3.09
CA ALA A 469 7.78 -40.78 -3.46
C ALA A 469 8.26 -39.68 -2.51
N LEU A 470 8.73 -38.58 -3.09
CA LEU A 470 9.33 -37.44 -2.37
C LEU A 470 8.62 -36.14 -2.79
N TYR A 471 8.27 -35.29 -1.82
CA TYR A 471 7.60 -34.01 -2.04
C TYR A 471 8.34 -32.87 -1.36
N GLY A 472 8.59 -31.78 -2.07
CA GLY A 472 9.27 -30.61 -1.52
C GLY A 472 10.08 -29.87 -2.58
N ARG A 473 11.16 -29.22 -2.18
CA ARG A 473 12.05 -28.52 -3.10
C ARG A 473 13.02 -29.50 -3.77
N ILE A 474 12.60 -30.11 -4.87
CA ILE A 474 13.46 -31.04 -5.63
C ILE A 474 14.12 -30.26 -6.76
N ILE A 475 15.41 -29.97 -6.59
CA ILE A 475 16.24 -29.35 -7.62
C ILE A 475 16.66 -30.45 -8.59
N SER A 476 15.94 -30.60 -9.70
CA SER A 476 16.36 -31.52 -10.77
C SER A 476 17.38 -30.83 -11.66
N THR A 477 18.68 -31.11 -11.49
CA THR A 477 19.69 -30.82 -12.50
C THR A 477 19.50 -31.79 -13.68
N PRO A 478 19.46 -31.32 -14.94
CA PRO A 478 19.25 -32.20 -16.09
C PRO A 478 20.43 -33.17 -16.21
N GLY A 479 20.20 -34.44 -15.88
CA GLY A 479 21.19 -35.53 -15.98
C GLY A 479 21.49 -36.27 -14.66
N ASP A 480 21.06 -35.75 -13.51
CA ASP A 480 21.22 -36.42 -12.21
C ASP A 480 19.87 -36.96 -11.72
N THR A 481 19.78 -38.27 -11.53
CA THR A 481 18.64 -38.96 -10.88
C THR A 481 18.77 -39.03 -9.36
N HIS A 482 19.83 -38.45 -8.80
CA HIS A 482 20.02 -38.36 -7.35
C HIS A 482 19.23 -37.17 -6.79
N VAL A 483 18.12 -37.48 -6.12
CA VAL A 483 17.43 -36.52 -5.25
C VAL A 483 18.24 -36.41 -3.97
N ASP A 484 18.77 -35.23 -3.65
CA ASP A 484 19.42 -34.97 -2.36
C ASP A 484 18.41 -35.17 -1.23
N GLU A 485 18.54 -36.28 -0.49
CA GLU A 485 17.62 -36.67 0.59
C GLU A 485 17.82 -35.87 1.88
N ASN A 486 18.88 -35.07 1.98
CA ASN A 486 19.38 -34.51 3.24
C ASN A 486 18.99 -33.05 3.53
N THR A 487 18.06 -32.47 2.78
CA THR A 487 17.51 -31.13 3.09
C THR A 487 16.24 -31.23 3.92
N GLU A 488 16.11 -30.42 4.98
CA GLU A 488 14.87 -30.28 5.79
C GLU A 488 13.62 -29.88 4.97
N GLU A 489 13.81 -29.54 3.69
CA GLU A 489 12.82 -29.03 2.73
C GLU A 489 12.21 -30.11 1.82
N VAL A 490 12.47 -31.42 2.07
CA VAL A 490 11.89 -32.55 1.33
C VAL A 490 11.28 -33.58 2.30
N ILE A 491 10.10 -34.11 1.95
CA ILE A 491 9.36 -35.09 2.76
C ILE A 491 9.06 -36.35 1.95
N GLU A 492 9.05 -37.50 2.62
CA GLU A 492 8.65 -38.76 2.01
C GLU A 492 7.13 -38.96 2.10
N VAL A 493 6.50 -39.27 0.96
CA VAL A 493 5.04 -39.38 0.80
C VAL A 493 4.61 -40.69 0.12
N THR A 494 5.45 -41.72 0.20
CA THR A 494 5.25 -43.05 -0.40
C THR A 494 3.95 -43.72 0.08
N ILE A 495 3.75 -43.78 1.40
CA ILE A 495 2.60 -44.45 2.03
C ILE A 495 1.27 -43.77 1.67
N PRO A 496 1.10 -42.43 1.83
CA PRO A 496 -0.11 -41.74 1.42
C PRO A 496 -0.48 -41.94 -0.05
N LEU A 497 0.50 -41.89 -0.96
CA LEU A 497 0.23 -42.03 -2.39
C LEU A 497 -0.20 -43.44 -2.76
N GLN A 498 0.40 -44.47 -2.16
CA GLN A 498 0.01 -45.85 -2.46
C GLN A 498 -1.43 -46.11 -2.00
N CYS A 499 -1.86 -45.53 -0.88
CA CYS A 499 -3.25 -45.62 -0.41
C CYS A 499 -4.28 -44.97 -1.36
N LEU A 500 -3.84 -44.07 -2.24
CA LEU A 500 -4.68 -43.44 -3.25
C LEU A 500 -4.84 -44.30 -4.52
N VAL A 501 -3.97 -45.31 -4.74
CA VAL A 501 -4.06 -46.25 -5.87
C VAL A 501 -5.37 -47.02 -5.84
N LYS A 502 -5.99 -47.17 -7.01
CA LYS A 502 -7.20 -47.99 -7.20
C LYS A 502 -7.20 -48.61 -8.59
N ASP A 503 -7.52 -49.89 -8.68
CA ASP A 503 -7.58 -50.65 -9.93
C ASP A 503 -6.29 -50.49 -10.76
N SER A 504 -5.14 -50.58 -10.09
CA SER A 504 -3.81 -50.36 -10.65
C SER A 504 -3.60 -49.00 -11.34
N LYS A 505 -4.29 -47.95 -10.88
CA LYS A 505 -4.14 -46.56 -11.36
C LYS A 505 -4.07 -45.57 -10.20
N LEU A 506 -3.27 -44.52 -10.36
CA LEU A 506 -3.23 -43.36 -9.47
C LEU A 506 -3.60 -42.11 -10.26
N VAL A 507 -4.52 -41.32 -9.70
CA VAL A 507 -4.96 -40.03 -10.26
C VAL A 507 -4.79 -38.95 -9.19
N LEU A 508 -3.98 -37.94 -9.50
CA LEU A 508 -3.83 -36.70 -8.75
C LEU A 508 -4.38 -35.55 -9.60
N HIS A 509 -5.11 -34.65 -8.97
CA HIS A 509 -5.76 -33.50 -9.62
C HIS A 509 -4.89 -32.23 -9.51
N GLU A 510 -5.28 -31.17 -10.23
CA GLU A 510 -4.59 -29.85 -10.23
C GLU A 510 -4.86 -29.07 -8.94
N LEU A 511 -4.44 -29.63 -7.81
CA LEU A 511 -4.56 -29.06 -6.47
C LEU A 511 -3.19 -29.14 -5.78
N SER A 512 -2.99 -28.27 -4.78
CA SER A 512 -1.74 -28.28 -3.99
C SER A 512 -1.57 -29.63 -3.31
N LYS A 513 -0.48 -30.35 -3.61
CA LYS A 513 -0.25 -31.70 -3.08
C LYS A 513 0.01 -31.67 -1.58
N SER A 514 0.50 -30.54 -1.05
CA SER A 514 0.68 -30.31 0.39
C SER A 514 -0.61 -30.46 1.22
N GLN A 515 -1.79 -30.38 0.59
CA GLN A 515 -3.09 -30.47 1.27
C GLN A 515 -3.66 -31.89 1.31
N LEU A 516 -3.01 -32.86 0.65
CA LEU A 516 -3.42 -34.26 0.70
C LEU A 516 -3.21 -34.84 2.11
N PRO A 517 -4.08 -35.77 2.58
CA PRO A 517 -3.85 -36.45 3.85
C PRO A 517 -2.47 -37.13 3.88
N GLY A 518 -1.66 -36.85 4.89
CA GLY A 518 -0.28 -37.35 5.01
C GLY A 518 0.80 -36.50 4.33
N PHE A 519 0.42 -35.41 3.67
CA PHE A 519 1.33 -34.40 3.13
C PHE A 519 1.37 -33.16 4.04
N PHE A 520 2.47 -32.43 3.99
CA PHE A 520 2.56 -31.04 4.48
C PHE A 520 3.49 -30.24 3.56
N ASP A 521 3.52 -28.93 3.71
CA ASP A 521 4.40 -28.05 2.93
C ASP A 521 5.74 -27.83 3.66
N PRO A 522 6.86 -28.42 3.18
CA PRO A 522 8.17 -28.22 3.80
C PRO A 522 8.87 -26.93 3.34
N ALA A 523 8.42 -26.28 2.27
CA ALA A 523 9.09 -25.14 1.64
C ALA A 523 8.08 -24.02 1.32
N VAL A 524 7.52 -23.41 2.37
CA VAL A 524 6.47 -22.39 2.25
C VAL A 524 6.98 -21.16 1.49
N GLY A 525 6.32 -20.84 0.38
CA GLY A 525 6.65 -19.70 -0.47
C GLY A 525 7.68 -19.98 -1.56
N GLU A 526 8.16 -21.22 -1.68
CA GLU A 526 9.12 -21.64 -2.71
C GLU A 526 8.49 -22.64 -3.69
N GLU A 527 9.15 -22.89 -4.83
CA GLU A 527 8.66 -23.84 -5.83
C GLU A 527 8.86 -25.29 -5.36
N LYS A 528 7.78 -26.09 -5.46
CA LYS A 528 7.73 -27.49 -4.98
C LYS A 528 7.39 -28.46 -6.10
N SER A 529 7.91 -29.66 -5.98
CA SER A 529 7.71 -30.76 -6.92
C SER A 529 7.50 -32.08 -6.19
N LEU A 530 6.80 -33.00 -6.86
CA LEU A 530 6.56 -34.36 -6.41
C LEU A 530 7.29 -35.32 -7.34
N TYR A 531 8.21 -36.09 -6.78
CA TYR A 531 8.90 -37.20 -7.44
C TYR A 531 8.24 -38.52 -7.07
N ILE A 532 8.02 -39.40 -8.04
CA ILE A 532 7.41 -40.72 -7.84
C ILE A 532 8.16 -41.77 -8.67
N SER A 533 8.63 -42.80 -7.98
CA SER A 533 9.13 -44.04 -8.56
C SER A 533 8.14 -45.17 -8.25
N TYR A 534 7.70 -45.89 -9.29
CA TYR A 534 6.66 -46.92 -9.19
C TYR A 534 6.92 -48.13 -10.11
N SER A 535 6.49 -49.30 -9.67
CA SER A 535 6.48 -50.55 -10.43
C SER A 535 5.09 -50.80 -11.00
N TYR A 536 5.02 -51.11 -12.30
CA TYR A 536 3.79 -51.56 -12.96
C TYR A 536 4.12 -52.74 -13.87
N ARG A 537 3.43 -53.87 -13.71
CA ARG A 537 3.73 -55.13 -14.44
C ARG A 537 5.21 -55.55 -14.36
N GLN A 538 5.82 -55.38 -13.17
CA GLN A 538 7.23 -55.69 -12.90
C GLN A 538 8.24 -54.81 -13.68
N GLN A 539 7.82 -53.65 -14.18
CA GLN A 539 8.70 -52.66 -14.81
C GLN A 539 8.72 -51.37 -13.99
N LEU A 540 9.92 -50.85 -13.75
CA LEU A 540 10.14 -49.62 -13.00
C LEU A 540 9.84 -48.38 -13.86
N HIS A 541 9.19 -47.39 -13.26
CA HIS A 541 8.83 -46.13 -13.88
C HIS A 541 9.11 -44.96 -12.92
N GLU A 542 9.53 -43.81 -13.45
CA GLU A 542 9.85 -42.60 -12.68
C GLU A 542 9.22 -41.35 -13.32
N VAL A 543 8.78 -40.42 -12.48
CA VAL A 543 8.21 -39.14 -12.91
C VAL A 543 8.40 -38.05 -11.85
N THR A 544 8.74 -36.84 -12.28
CA THR A 544 8.74 -35.62 -11.46
C THR A 544 7.72 -34.64 -12.02
N ILE A 545 6.85 -34.10 -11.17
CA ILE A 545 5.80 -33.14 -11.54
C ILE A 545 5.80 -31.93 -10.61
N ARG A 546 5.31 -30.78 -11.08
CA ARG A 546 5.16 -29.57 -10.25
C ARG A 546 4.00 -29.70 -9.27
N ASP A 547 3.99 -28.95 -8.17
CA ASP A 547 2.96 -29.02 -7.11
C ASP A 547 1.52 -29.05 -7.65
N LEU A 548 1.16 -28.09 -8.50
CA LEU A 548 -0.20 -27.93 -9.04
C LEU A 548 -0.51 -28.78 -10.29
N GLU A 549 0.44 -29.58 -10.78
CA GLU A 549 0.27 -30.36 -12.00
C GLU A 549 -0.45 -31.68 -11.73
N ALA A 550 -1.51 -31.98 -12.51
CA ALA A 550 -2.23 -33.24 -12.43
C ALA A 550 -1.42 -34.43 -12.92
N LEU A 551 -1.60 -35.58 -12.29
CA LEU A 551 -0.92 -36.82 -12.64
C LEU A 551 -1.91 -37.96 -12.83
N ARG A 552 -1.73 -38.72 -13.90
CA ARG A 552 -2.38 -40.03 -14.08
C ARG A 552 -1.32 -41.05 -14.43
N ILE A 553 -1.15 -42.07 -13.60
CA ILE A 553 -0.20 -43.18 -13.82
C ILE A 553 -0.94 -44.52 -13.69
N PRO A 554 -0.51 -45.60 -14.37
CA PRO A 554 0.74 -45.75 -15.14
C PRO A 554 0.70 -45.09 -16.54
N LYS A 555 1.86 -44.57 -16.99
CA LYS A 555 2.09 -44.07 -18.37
C LYS A 555 3.37 -44.69 -18.93
N ASN A 556 3.35 -45.10 -20.20
CA ASN A 556 4.53 -45.66 -20.87
C ASN A 556 5.71 -44.69 -20.96
N SER A 557 5.46 -43.38 -20.99
CA SER A 557 6.50 -42.34 -21.03
C SER A 557 7.37 -42.29 -19.78
N HIS A 558 6.92 -42.88 -18.67
CA HIS A 558 7.65 -42.87 -17.40
C HIS A 558 8.53 -44.11 -17.23
N LYS A 559 8.52 -45.04 -18.19
CA LYS A 559 9.22 -46.33 -18.06
C LYS A 559 10.74 -46.10 -18.05
N CYS A 560 11.40 -46.58 -17.01
CA CYS A 560 12.86 -46.54 -16.94
C CYS A 560 13.43 -47.54 -17.95
N VAL A 561 14.33 -47.07 -18.80
CA VAL A 561 15.08 -47.93 -19.72
C VAL A 561 16.21 -48.55 -18.89
N SER A 562 16.22 -49.87 -18.76
CA SER A 562 17.34 -50.57 -18.14
C SER A 562 18.61 -50.28 -18.94
N PRO A 563 19.71 -49.81 -18.32
CA PRO A 563 21.00 -49.75 -19.01
C PRO A 563 21.33 -51.18 -19.46
N THR A 564 21.67 -51.30 -20.74
CA THR A 564 22.02 -52.59 -21.39
C THR A 564 23.41 -53.03 -21.01
#